data_AF-I9TKI8-F1
#
_entry.id   AF-I9TKI8-F1
#
_cell.length_a   1.000
_cell.length_b   1.000
_cell.length_c   1.000
_cell.angle_alpha   90.00
_cell.angle_beta   90.00
_cell.angle_gamma   90.00
#
_symmetry.space_group_name_H-M   'P 1'
#
loop_
_entity.id
_entity.type
_entity.pdbx_description
1 polymer ?
#
loop_
_entity_poly.entity_id
_entity_poly.type
_entity_poly.pdbx_seq_one_letter_code
_entity_poly.pdbx_strand_id
1 'polypeptide(L)'
;MKHLPILIVLLMAQSIGLLIAQQDTILVFKGRLDTAPTALQTIKPCLLRTERSNSDFGGIIEVQCEAGMSEEMQCCIKVAAQLWEEKLYIPKKVVLKFEKEKMGVGAEDFEAQVRYTSLLGTTKMYSQSYFMNFLSDDKRNVEDAIIKINDDVDWDYSFSGETINKKNLTTAMLRAIAMSLGFGSSVIDNSTKGITFFVRRCFSPFDDFVINSNNVCLNEMPNNGRTSQELVSFVTGNNVYYKTTNNENLKLYASPEFQGYNYLSYFDTTGDLMSYNMRIGDKNQQVDRKTQEVLETIGWKEPEKGLKIVADGIDNTGMASATRGYSFRAEIPSGNIIKYSWKYELLNNEMDYVLIKKGESSEFAIDKVDELAKYRKNVNGDIKGKISLNAIVGGKEVSKVFHVYLSTKPTFISVKVDSITPISGTRYYNLDITVIYDGADYLYVEQSEEFGDIVNTHFYYEPYIAHLRFKRIFMIGMSWVDMELSNNEGKVYYTVEIPNQMELLNHSTLIQEEVINSEIAQIEVRDIQGRIVLRTDNYESVSCLSKGIYIVTLTYTNGKTVTRKMCQ
;
A
#
# COMPACT_ATOMS: atom_id res chain seq x y z
N MET A 1 -28.86 63.98 -9.30
CA MET A 1 -29.61 62.81 -8.79
C MET A 1 -29.72 61.62 -9.78
N LYS A 2 -28.91 61.52 -10.85
CA LYS A 2 -29.03 60.41 -11.85
C LYS A 2 -27.95 59.31 -11.75
N HIS A 3 -26.95 59.45 -10.89
CA HIS A 3 -25.85 58.47 -10.76
C HIS A 3 -25.90 57.62 -9.48
N LEU A 4 -26.78 57.95 -8.53
CA LEU A 4 -26.94 57.23 -7.27
C LEU A 4 -27.50 55.81 -7.44
N PRO A 5 -28.48 55.53 -8.34
CA PRO A 5 -28.99 54.18 -8.51
C PRO A 5 -27.98 53.24 -9.17
N ILE A 6 -27.15 53.76 -10.08
CA ILE A 6 -26.12 52.97 -10.79
C ILE A 6 -24.99 52.59 -9.83
N LEU A 7 -24.61 53.49 -8.92
CA LEU A 7 -23.61 53.20 -7.88
C LEU A 7 -24.10 52.15 -6.88
N ILE A 8 -25.39 52.20 -6.50
CA ILE A 8 -26.00 51.20 -5.62
C ILE A 8 -26.09 49.83 -6.32
N VAL A 9 -26.42 49.78 -7.62
CA VAL A 9 -26.42 48.52 -8.38
C VAL A 9 -25.00 47.97 -8.56
N LEU A 10 -23.98 48.80 -8.75
CA LEU A 10 -22.58 48.35 -8.79
C LEU A 10 -22.06 47.88 -7.43
N LEU A 11 -22.44 48.55 -6.33
CA LEU A 11 -22.12 48.14 -4.97
C LEU A 11 -22.85 46.85 -4.56
N MET A 12 -24.09 46.66 -5.03
CA MET A 12 -24.87 45.44 -4.84
C MET A 12 -24.35 44.29 -5.73
N ALA A 13 -23.87 44.58 -6.95
CA ALA A 13 -23.21 43.59 -7.80
C ALA A 13 -21.82 43.21 -7.29
N GLN A 14 -21.11 44.14 -6.63
CA GLN A 14 -19.86 43.82 -5.92
C GLN A 14 -20.10 43.08 -4.60
N SER A 15 -21.20 43.32 -3.89
CA SER A 15 -21.52 42.59 -2.66
C SER A 15 -22.17 41.23 -2.90
N ILE A 16 -22.88 41.04 -4.02
CA ILE A 16 -23.39 39.72 -4.48
C ILE A 16 -22.27 38.93 -5.21
N GLY A 17 -21.33 39.62 -5.84
CA GLY A 17 -20.08 39.03 -6.38
C GLY A 17 -19.01 38.73 -5.31
N LEU A 18 -19.29 39.04 -4.05
CA LEU A 18 -18.52 38.65 -2.86
C LEU A 18 -19.19 37.47 -2.13
N LEU A 19 -19.87 36.58 -2.85
CA LEU A 19 -19.71 35.16 -2.54
C LEU A 19 -18.26 34.82 -2.82
N ILE A 20 -17.41 34.96 -1.80
CA ILE A 20 -16.03 34.46 -1.82
C ILE A 20 -16.17 32.97 -2.07
N ALA A 21 -15.97 32.56 -3.33
CA ALA A 21 -15.94 31.15 -3.68
C ALA A 21 -14.92 30.47 -2.77
N GLN A 22 -15.30 29.31 -2.23
CA GLN A 22 -14.38 28.44 -1.51
C GLN A 22 -13.12 28.27 -2.38
N GLN A 23 -11.99 28.78 -1.91
CA GLN A 23 -10.75 28.75 -2.67
C GLN A 23 -10.00 27.48 -2.31
N ASP A 24 -10.17 26.47 -3.16
CA ASP A 24 -9.37 25.24 -3.11
C ASP A 24 -8.01 25.49 -3.78
N THR A 25 -6.94 24.99 -3.17
CA THR A 25 -5.58 25.04 -3.70
C THR A 25 -4.90 23.68 -3.54
N ILE A 26 -3.90 23.37 -4.36
CA ILE A 26 -3.22 22.05 -4.32
C ILE A 26 -1.79 22.24 -3.85
N LEU A 27 -1.50 21.75 -2.64
CA LEU A 27 -0.14 21.65 -2.12
C LEU A 27 0.43 20.28 -2.50
N VAL A 28 1.57 20.25 -3.18
CA VAL A 28 2.24 19.01 -3.57
C VAL A 28 3.32 18.69 -2.55
N PHE A 29 3.26 17.49 -1.96
CA PHE A 29 4.33 16.92 -1.14
C PHE A 29 5.10 15.86 -1.93
N LYS A 30 6.43 15.93 -1.90
CA LYS A 30 7.28 14.97 -2.62
C LYS A 30 8.08 14.09 -1.67
N GLY A 31 8.11 12.79 -1.96
CA GLY A 31 8.72 11.77 -1.13
C GLY A 31 9.93 11.09 -1.78
N ARG A 32 10.94 10.78 -0.96
CA ARG A 32 12.10 9.96 -1.34
C ARG A 32 12.49 8.96 -0.26
N LEU A 33 13.00 7.81 -0.70
CA LEU A 33 13.45 6.67 0.11
C LEU A 33 14.89 6.24 -0.26
N ASP A 34 15.81 7.18 -0.46
CA ASP A 34 17.19 6.91 -0.88
C ASP A 34 18.27 7.78 -0.20
N THR A 35 18.06 8.20 1.05
CA THR A 35 19.12 8.91 1.80
C THR A 35 20.28 7.95 2.17
N ALA A 36 21.52 8.46 2.17
CA ALA A 36 22.81 7.74 2.07
C ALA A 36 23.04 6.42 2.90
N PRO A 37 23.97 5.53 2.46
CA PRO A 37 24.00 4.09 2.77
C PRO A 37 24.82 3.65 4.01
N THR A 38 25.24 4.55 4.90
CA THR A 38 26.29 4.22 5.90
C THR A 38 25.81 3.60 7.23
N ALA A 39 24.53 3.26 7.38
CA ALA A 39 24.02 2.61 8.60
C ALA A 39 23.03 1.46 8.30
N LEU A 40 22.80 0.60 9.30
CA LEU A 40 21.87 -0.55 9.22
C LEU A 40 20.46 -0.13 8.77
N GLN A 41 19.85 -0.94 7.90
CA GLN A 41 18.46 -0.77 7.44
C GLN A 41 17.48 -0.95 8.60
N THR A 42 16.37 -0.21 8.53
CA THR A 42 15.27 -0.29 9.49
C THR A 42 14.19 -1.22 8.96
N ILE A 43 13.98 -2.34 9.66
CA ILE A 43 12.91 -3.29 9.35
C ILE A 43 11.90 -3.28 10.50
N LYS A 44 10.72 -2.74 10.21
CA LYS A 44 9.52 -2.70 11.05
C LYS A 44 8.36 -3.28 10.23
N PRO A 45 8.23 -4.62 10.18
CA PRO A 45 7.19 -5.28 9.38
C PRO A 45 5.80 -4.97 9.93
N CYS A 46 4.76 -5.22 9.16
CA CYS A 46 3.38 -5.07 9.62
C CYS A 46 3.16 -5.89 10.91
N LEU A 47 2.63 -5.26 11.96
CA LEU A 47 2.30 -5.95 13.20
C LEU A 47 1.16 -6.96 12.99
N LEU A 48 1.11 -7.95 13.87
CA LEU A 48 -0.02 -8.87 13.93
C LEU A 48 -1.31 -8.08 14.15
N ARG A 49 -2.41 -8.58 13.59
CA ARG A 49 -3.71 -7.91 13.66
C ARG A 49 -4.12 -7.58 15.09
N THR A 50 -3.90 -8.50 16.02
CA THR A 50 -4.22 -8.37 17.46
C THR A 50 -3.43 -7.25 18.15
N GLU A 51 -2.28 -6.85 17.61
CA GLU A 51 -1.41 -5.83 18.20
C GLU A 51 -1.69 -4.43 17.67
N ARG A 52 -2.35 -4.32 16.50
CA ARG A 52 -2.60 -3.03 15.83
C ARG A 52 -4.05 -2.58 15.79
N SER A 53 -5.00 -3.53 15.82
CA SER A 53 -6.44 -3.24 15.76
C SER A 53 -6.91 -2.53 17.04
N ASN A 54 -7.89 -1.64 16.89
CA ASN A 54 -8.47 -0.90 18.01
C ASN A 54 -9.98 -0.71 17.78
N SER A 55 -10.79 -0.94 18.78
CA SER A 55 -12.25 -0.72 18.73
C SER A 55 -12.64 0.76 18.78
N ASP A 56 -11.81 1.64 19.36
CA ASP A 56 -12.07 3.08 19.41
C ASP A 56 -11.82 3.76 18.05
N PHE A 57 -10.96 3.16 17.20
CA PHE A 57 -10.57 3.73 15.90
C PHE A 57 -10.91 2.78 14.76
N GLY A 58 -11.52 3.31 13.71
CA GLY A 58 -11.99 2.48 12.59
C GLY A 58 -12.70 3.30 11.53
N GLY A 59 -12.21 4.51 11.25
CA GLY A 59 -12.79 5.31 10.17
C GLY A 59 -12.46 4.74 8.79
N ILE A 60 -12.79 5.48 7.73
CA ILE A 60 -12.72 4.94 6.36
C ILE A 60 -11.83 5.83 5.49
N ILE A 61 -10.86 5.21 4.83
CA ILE A 61 -10.05 5.79 3.76
C ILE A 61 -10.39 5.02 2.47
N GLU A 62 -11.23 5.62 1.63
CA GLU A 62 -11.59 5.10 0.32
C GLU A 62 -10.42 5.30 -0.66
N VAL A 63 -9.84 4.17 -1.08
CA VAL A 63 -8.75 4.11 -2.06
C VAL A 63 -9.34 3.94 -3.46
N GLN A 64 -9.04 4.89 -4.35
CA GLN A 64 -9.41 4.86 -5.76
C GLN A 64 -8.15 4.70 -6.62
N CYS A 65 -7.85 3.48 -7.06
CA CYS A 65 -6.70 3.22 -7.93
C CYS A 65 -7.06 3.44 -9.41
N GLU A 66 -6.15 4.07 -10.14
CA GLU A 66 -6.22 4.15 -11.60
C GLU A 66 -6.12 2.76 -12.26
N ALA A 67 -6.69 2.63 -13.45
CA ALA A 67 -6.56 1.44 -14.27
C ALA A 67 -5.08 1.12 -14.58
N GLY A 68 -4.73 -0.17 -14.61
CA GLY A 68 -3.38 -0.64 -14.96
C GLY A 68 -2.41 -0.81 -13.79
N MET A 69 -2.79 -0.45 -12.56
CA MET A 69 -2.04 -0.84 -11.37
C MET A 69 -2.13 -2.35 -11.11
N SER A 70 -1.00 -2.99 -10.78
CA SER A 70 -0.97 -4.41 -10.44
C SER A 70 -1.75 -4.72 -9.16
N GLU A 71 -2.18 -5.97 -9.00
CA GLU A 71 -2.90 -6.41 -7.79
C GLU A 71 -2.04 -6.25 -6.53
N GLU A 72 -0.74 -6.51 -6.62
CA GLU A 72 0.22 -6.29 -5.53
C GLU A 72 0.29 -4.81 -5.13
N MET A 73 0.38 -3.90 -6.10
CA MET A 73 0.41 -2.47 -5.85
C MET A 73 -0.88 -2.00 -5.17
N GLN A 74 -2.04 -2.44 -5.67
CA GLN A 74 -3.33 -2.13 -5.06
C GLN A 74 -3.43 -2.69 -3.63
N CYS A 75 -2.90 -3.89 -3.39
CA CYS A 75 -2.85 -4.49 -2.07
C CYS A 75 -2.02 -3.63 -1.09
N CYS A 76 -0.78 -3.25 -1.45
CA CYS A 76 0.06 -2.38 -0.63
C CYS A 76 -0.62 -1.04 -0.29
N ILE A 77 -1.30 -0.42 -1.26
CA ILE A 77 -2.03 0.84 -1.04
C ILE A 77 -3.18 0.65 -0.05
N LYS A 78 -4.00 -0.40 -0.24
CA LYS A 78 -5.14 -0.71 0.65
C LYS A 78 -4.67 -1.04 2.07
N VAL A 79 -3.55 -1.76 2.21
CA VAL A 79 -2.94 -2.04 3.51
C VAL A 79 -2.50 -0.74 4.19
N ALA A 80 -1.78 0.15 3.48
CA ALA A 80 -1.35 1.43 4.02
C ALA A 80 -2.53 2.31 4.49
N ALA A 81 -3.64 2.31 3.74
CA ALA A 81 -4.87 3.00 4.13
C ALA A 81 -5.47 2.40 5.41
N GLN A 82 -5.62 1.07 5.48
CA GLN A 82 -6.18 0.41 6.66
C GLN A 82 -5.32 0.65 7.93
N LEU A 83 -4.00 0.64 7.80
CA LEU A 83 -3.10 0.92 8.93
C LEU A 83 -3.32 2.33 9.52
N TRP A 84 -3.74 3.30 8.72
CA TRP A 84 -4.14 4.63 9.21
C TRP A 84 -5.55 4.66 9.82
N GLU A 85 -6.50 3.91 9.24
CA GLU A 85 -7.87 3.80 9.77
C GLU A 85 -7.92 3.30 11.21
N GLU A 86 -6.99 2.41 11.59
CA GLU A 86 -6.89 1.80 12.91
C GLU A 86 -6.19 2.69 13.97
N LYS A 87 -5.65 3.85 13.55
CA LYS A 87 -4.85 4.74 14.41
C LYS A 87 -5.45 6.11 14.66
N LEU A 88 -6.42 6.53 13.85
CA LEU A 88 -6.95 7.89 13.90
C LEU A 88 -8.47 7.91 14.03
N TYR A 89 -8.96 8.98 14.64
CA TYR A 89 -10.39 9.27 14.66
C TYR A 89 -10.81 9.93 13.34
N ILE A 90 -11.43 9.15 12.45
CA ILE A 90 -11.90 9.59 11.13
C ILE A 90 -13.43 9.42 11.08
N PRO A 91 -14.22 10.45 11.45
CA PRO A 91 -15.69 10.34 11.59
C PRO A 91 -16.45 10.24 10.27
N LYS A 92 -15.90 10.79 9.18
CA LYS A 92 -16.43 10.74 7.81
C LYS A 92 -15.36 10.16 6.88
N LYS A 93 -15.76 9.55 5.76
CA LYS A 93 -14.79 8.95 4.83
C LYS A 93 -13.82 9.98 4.25
N VAL A 94 -12.54 9.59 4.16
CA VAL A 94 -11.50 10.25 3.37
C VAL A 94 -11.42 9.55 2.02
N VAL A 95 -11.24 10.29 0.93
CA VAL A 95 -11.18 9.73 -0.43
C VAL A 95 -9.84 10.10 -1.06
N LEU A 96 -9.02 9.08 -1.34
CA LEU A 96 -7.69 9.25 -1.92
C LEU A 96 -7.62 8.55 -3.27
N LYS A 97 -7.21 9.30 -4.29
CA LYS A 97 -6.96 8.76 -5.62
C LYS A 97 -5.48 8.39 -5.75
N PHE A 98 -5.18 7.26 -6.36
CA PHE A 98 -3.83 6.79 -6.64
C PHE A 98 -3.64 6.65 -8.15
N GLU A 99 -2.58 7.26 -8.66
CA GLU A 99 -2.20 7.28 -10.07
C GLU A 99 -0.76 6.78 -10.23
N LYS A 100 -0.45 6.24 -11.41
CA LYS A 100 0.88 5.74 -11.73
C LYS A 100 1.48 6.61 -12.83
N GLU A 101 2.67 7.16 -12.61
CA GLU A 101 3.29 8.10 -13.54
C GLU A 101 4.78 7.80 -13.71
N LYS A 102 5.28 7.87 -14.95
CA LYS A 102 6.71 7.85 -15.24
C LYS A 102 7.30 9.23 -14.94
N MET A 103 7.89 9.39 -13.77
CA MET A 103 8.43 10.68 -13.31
C MET A 103 9.89 10.90 -13.75
N GLY A 104 10.56 9.86 -14.21
CA GLY A 104 11.96 9.87 -14.60
C GLY A 104 12.87 9.22 -13.55
N VAL A 105 13.98 8.65 -14.04
CA VAL A 105 15.01 8.04 -13.18
C VAL A 105 15.67 9.12 -12.32
N GLY A 106 15.65 8.92 -11.00
CA GLY A 106 16.17 9.91 -10.07
C GLY A 106 15.27 11.13 -9.92
N ALA A 107 13.96 10.99 -10.17
CA ALA A 107 12.92 11.88 -9.63
C ALA A 107 12.53 11.47 -8.19
N GLU A 108 11.53 12.12 -7.62
CA GLU A 108 10.83 11.66 -6.42
C GLU A 108 10.20 10.27 -6.61
N ASP A 109 10.02 9.55 -5.51
CA ASP A 109 9.40 8.22 -5.50
C ASP A 109 7.87 8.32 -5.52
N PHE A 110 7.32 9.40 -4.97
CA PHE A 110 5.89 9.72 -5.05
C PHE A 110 5.65 11.24 -4.92
N GLU A 111 4.49 11.68 -5.42
CA GLU A 111 3.92 13.01 -5.16
C GLU A 111 2.53 12.87 -4.52
N ALA A 112 2.29 13.50 -3.37
CA ALA A 112 0.96 13.66 -2.80
C ALA A 112 0.43 15.07 -3.10
N GLN A 113 -0.52 15.18 -4.03
CA GLN A 113 -1.20 16.41 -4.39
C GLN A 113 -2.42 16.59 -3.48
N VAL A 114 -2.23 17.35 -2.40
CA VAL A 114 -3.21 17.50 -1.34
C VAL A 114 -4.03 18.76 -1.57
N ARG A 115 -5.35 18.60 -1.61
CA ARG A 115 -6.27 19.73 -1.71
C ARG A 115 -6.36 20.41 -0.35
N TYR A 116 -6.16 21.72 -0.33
CA TYR A 116 -6.32 22.57 0.84
C TYR A 116 -7.45 23.57 0.63
N THR A 117 -8.28 23.70 1.66
CA THR A 117 -9.49 24.51 1.66
C THR A 117 -9.41 25.58 2.75
N SER A 118 -9.71 26.82 2.36
CA SER A 118 -9.73 27.94 3.29
C SER A 118 -11.00 27.93 4.13
N LEU A 119 -10.84 28.13 5.44
CA LEU A 119 -11.95 28.45 6.32
C LEU A 119 -12.20 29.96 6.27
N LEU A 120 -13.38 30.35 5.77
CA LEU A 120 -13.74 31.76 5.57
C LEU A 120 -13.56 32.60 6.84
N GLY A 121 -12.96 33.79 6.69
CA GLY A 121 -12.72 34.71 7.79
C GLY A 121 -11.52 34.35 8.68
N THR A 122 -10.76 33.31 8.35
CA THR A 122 -9.56 32.90 9.09
C THR A 122 -8.30 32.96 8.22
N THR A 123 -7.13 32.92 8.85
CA THR A 123 -5.82 32.76 8.19
C THR A 123 -5.42 31.28 8.08
N LYS A 124 -6.41 30.37 8.04
CA LYS A 124 -6.18 28.92 8.04
C LYS A 124 -6.59 28.27 6.75
N MET A 125 -5.77 27.32 6.31
CA MET A 125 -6.11 26.36 5.28
C MET A 125 -5.94 24.95 5.79
N TYR A 126 -6.98 24.15 5.65
CA TYR A 126 -7.03 22.78 6.13
C TYR A 126 -6.87 21.84 4.95
N SER A 127 -6.24 20.69 5.16
CA SER A 127 -6.37 19.60 4.19
C SER A 127 -7.86 19.29 3.98
N GLN A 128 -8.25 18.99 2.75
CA GLN A 128 -9.65 18.74 2.41
C GLN A 128 -10.21 17.58 3.23
N SER A 129 -9.37 16.58 3.51
CA SER A 129 -9.70 15.45 4.38
C SER A 129 -10.16 15.91 5.76
N TYR A 130 -9.40 16.82 6.38
CA TYR A 130 -9.75 17.40 7.68
C TYR A 130 -10.97 18.31 7.59
N PHE A 131 -11.00 19.21 6.59
CA PHE A 131 -12.10 20.17 6.41
C PHE A 131 -13.45 19.47 6.30
N MET A 132 -13.55 18.44 5.47
CA MET A 132 -14.79 17.68 5.29
C MET A 132 -15.18 16.85 6.50
N ASN A 133 -14.20 16.38 7.29
CA ASN A 133 -14.46 15.58 8.49
C ASN A 133 -14.97 16.40 9.66
N PHE A 134 -14.45 17.62 9.85
CA PHE A 134 -14.62 18.36 11.11
C PHE A 134 -15.21 19.76 10.94
N LEU A 135 -15.11 20.38 9.77
CA LEU A 135 -15.43 21.80 9.57
C LEU A 135 -16.58 22.06 8.60
N SER A 136 -17.00 21.05 7.84
CA SER A 136 -18.12 21.15 6.89
C SER A 136 -19.07 19.95 6.98
N ASP A 137 -20.34 20.22 6.72
CA ASP A 137 -21.39 19.22 6.52
C ASP A 137 -21.77 19.03 5.05
N ASP A 138 -21.03 19.67 4.15
CA ASP A 138 -21.25 19.55 2.72
C ASP A 138 -20.98 18.14 2.22
N LYS A 139 -21.60 17.81 1.08
CA LYS A 139 -21.28 16.58 0.38
C LYS A 139 -19.91 16.69 -0.27
N ARG A 140 -19.16 15.60 -0.18
CA ARG A 140 -17.88 15.44 -0.88
C ARG A 140 -18.14 15.26 -2.39
N ASN A 141 -17.62 16.18 -3.19
CA ASN A 141 -17.77 16.16 -4.65
C ASN A 141 -16.46 15.84 -5.38
N VAL A 142 -15.33 15.87 -4.67
CA VAL A 142 -13.97 15.65 -5.20
C VAL A 142 -13.14 14.84 -4.20
N GLU A 143 -12.08 14.21 -4.69
CA GLU A 143 -11.05 13.56 -3.88
C GLU A 143 -10.33 14.55 -2.95
N ASP A 144 -9.89 14.05 -1.80
CA ASP A 144 -9.13 14.81 -0.80
C ASP A 144 -7.69 15.05 -1.24
N ALA A 145 -7.10 14.06 -1.90
CA ALA A 145 -5.76 14.13 -2.49
C ALA A 145 -5.62 13.13 -3.65
N ILE A 146 -4.67 13.44 -4.54
CA ILE A 146 -4.19 12.53 -5.59
C ILE A 146 -2.75 12.16 -5.26
N ILE A 147 -2.46 10.88 -5.10
CA ILE A 147 -1.13 10.35 -4.84
C ILE A 147 -0.60 9.72 -6.12
N LYS A 148 0.45 10.29 -6.68
CA LYS A 148 1.14 9.79 -7.86
C LYS A 148 2.32 8.94 -7.44
N ILE A 149 2.37 7.71 -7.93
CA ILE A 149 3.43 6.73 -7.64
C ILE A 149 4.37 6.69 -8.83
N ASN A 150 5.66 6.83 -8.59
CA ASN A 150 6.66 6.75 -9.66
C ASN A 150 6.76 5.31 -10.20
N ASP A 151 6.43 5.13 -11.48
CA ASP A 151 6.52 3.86 -12.20
C ASP A 151 7.97 3.44 -12.50
N ASP A 152 8.89 4.39 -12.56
CA ASP A 152 10.29 4.09 -12.90
C ASP A 152 11.05 3.45 -11.73
N VAL A 153 10.41 3.31 -10.55
CA VAL A 153 10.98 2.68 -9.36
C VAL A 153 10.63 1.19 -9.32
N ASP A 154 11.66 0.34 -9.15
CA ASP A 154 11.49 -1.09 -8.88
C ASP A 154 11.07 -1.31 -7.43
N TRP A 155 9.75 -1.30 -7.21
CA TRP A 155 9.13 -1.41 -5.89
C TRP A 155 9.22 -2.82 -5.31
N ASP A 156 9.41 -2.86 -3.99
CA ASP A 156 9.13 -4.02 -3.16
C ASP A 156 7.68 -3.99 -2.66
N TYR A 157 6.94 -5.06 -2.95
CA TYR A 157 5.56 -5.27 -2.51
C TYR A 157 5.46 -6.18 -1.28
N SER A 158 6.57 -6.75 -0.81
CA SER A 158 6.55 -7.74 0.26
C SER A 158 6.26 -7.15 1.65
N PHE A 159 5.68 -7.99 2.50
CA PHE A 159 5.45 -7.73 3.93
C PHE A 159 6.40 -8.53 4.83
N SER A 160 7.36 -9.24 4.22
CA SER A 160 8.34 -10.05 4.91
C SER A 160 9.32 -9.18 5.71
N GLY A 161 9.84 -9.74 6.81
CA GLY A 161 10.94 -9.15 7.58
C GLY A 161 12.30 -9.25 6.89
N GLU A 162 12.37 -9.74 5.64
CA GLU A 162 13.61 -9.88 4.91
C GLU A 162 14.04 -8.54 4.29
N THR A 163 15.30 -8.20 4.50
CA THR A 163 15.92 -7.06 3.86
C THR A 163 16.16 -7.32 2.38
N ILE A 164 15.62 -6.47 1.51
CA ILE A 164 15.89 -6.51 0.07
C ILE A 164 16.35 -5.14 -0.44
N ASN A 165 17.18 -5.11 -1.48
CA ASN A 165 17.74 -3.87 -2.02
C ASN A 165 16.75 -3.14 -2.95
N LYS A 166 15.52 -2.89 -2.47
CA LYS A 166 14.43 -2.21 -3.16
C LYS A 166 13.70 -1.27 -2.21
N LYS A 167 13.02 -0.26 -2.74
CA LYS A 167 12.17 0.66 -1.94
C LYS A 167 10.83 -0.03 -1.67
N ASN A 168 10.35 -0.01 -0.42
CA ASN A 168 9.09 -0.65 -0.06
C ASN A 168 7.87 0.25 -0.32
N LEU A 169 6.92 -0.24 -1.12
CA LEU A 169 5.77 0.56 -1.55
C LEU A 169 4.83 0.91 -0.38
N THR A 170 4.51 -0.06 0.48
CA THR A 170 3.63 0.17 1.65
C THR A 170 4.19 1.29 2.53
N THR A 171 5.51 1.32 2.73
CA THR A 171 6.20 2.38 3.49
C THR A 171 6.02 3.75 2.84
N ALA A 172 6.21 3.84 1.52
CA ALA A 172 6.00 5.08 0.79
C ALA A 172 4.54 5.56 0.86
N MET A 173 3.58 4.65 0.72
CA MET A 173 2.15 4.97 0.75
C MET A 173 1.69 5.40 2.15
N LEU A 174 2.21 4.79 3.22
CA LEU A 174 1.95 5.26 4.59
C LEU A 174 2.36 6.73 4.78
N ARG A 175 3.52 7.13 4.23
CA ARG A 175 4.00 8.53 4.28
C ARG A 175 3.13 9.46 3.44
N ALA A 176 2.80 9.05 2.22
CA ALA A 176 1.93 9.84 1.32
C ALA A 176 0.53 10.07 1.91
N ILE A 177 -0.04 9.07 2.58
CA ILE A 177 -1.32 9.19 3.28
C ILE A 177 -1.20 10.14 4.49
N ALA A 178 -0.12 10.05 5.28
CA ALA A 178 0.11 10.98 6.39
C ALA A 178 0.09 12.46 5.91
N MET A 179 0.79 12.73 4.80
CA MET A 179 0.81 14.05 4.16
C MET A 179 -0.59 14.47 3.67
N SER A 180 -1.34 13.55 3.08
CA SER A 180 -2.74 13.78 2.65
C SER A 180 -3.70 14.06 3.80
N LEU A 181 -3.36 13.62 5.01
CA LEU A 181 -4.09 13.93 6.25
C LEU A 181 -3.63 15.25 6.90
N GLY A 182 -2.60 15.91 6.36
CA GLY A 182 -2.12 17.22 6.80
C GLY A 182 -0.80 17.19 7.58
N PHE A 183 -0.04 16.09 7.52
CA PHE A 183 1.32 16.06 8.06
C PHE A 183 2.28 16.84 7.15
N GLY A 184 3.03 17.78 7.74
CA GLY A 184 4.07 18.54 7.06
C GLY A 184 3.71 20.01 6.88
N SER A 185 4.74 20.85 6.80
CA SER A 185 4.57 22.30 6.69
C SER A 185 4.08 22.72 5.31
N SER A 186 3.37 23.85 5.26
CA SER A 186 2.98 24.49 4.00
C SER A 186 4.09 25.32 3.33
N VAL A 187 5.33 25.30 3.88
CA VAL A 187 6.48 26.01 3.31
C VAL A 187 7.07 25.23 2.13
N ILE A 188 7.18 25.93 0.99
CA ILE A 188 7.67 25.39 -0.28
C ILE A 188 8.87 26.21 -0.79
N ASP A 189 9.71 25.58 -1.62
CA ASP A 189 10.66 26.31 -2.47
C ASP A 189 10.00 26.64 -3.81
N ASN A 190 9.67 27.91 -4.05
CA ASN A 190 9.09 28.36 -5.30
C ASN A 190 10.18 28.92 -6.23
N SER A 191 10.31 28.39 -7.44
CA SER A 191 11.33 28.81 -8.41
C SER A 191 11.39 30.31 -8.71
N THR A 192 10.28 31.04 -8.56
CA THR A 192 10.20 32.49 -8.80
C THR A 192 10.26 33.31 -7.52
N LYS A 193 9.67 32.82 -6.43
CA LYS A 193 9.48 33.59 -5.18
C LYS A 193 10.46 33.21 -4.08
N GLY A 194 11.23 32.13 -4.26
CA GLY A 194 12.04 31.48 -3.24
C GLY A 194 11.21 30.74 -2.19
N ILE A 195 11.82 30.49 -1.03
CA ILE A 195 11.18 29.86 0.13
C ILE A 195 10.00 30.72 0.62
N THR A 196 8.79 30.19 0.53
CA THR A 196 7.54 30.87 0.92
C THR A 196 6.50 29.90 1.44
N PHE A 197 5.51 30.38 2.20
CA PHE A 197 4.29 29.62 2.45
C PHE A 197 3.51 29.45 1.14
N PHE A 198 2.94 28.27 0.95
CA PHE A 198 2.22 27.89 -0.28
C PHE A 198 1.06 28.84 -0.60
N VAL A 199 0.29 29.25 0.42
CA VAL A 199 -0.77 30.24 0.28
C VAL A 199 -0.48 31.51 1.06
N ARG A 200 -0.58 32.65 0.37
CA ARG A 200 -0.37 33.98 0.93
C ARG A 200 -1.33 34.23 2.10
N ARG A 201 -0.79 34.74 3.22
CA ARG A 201 -1.52 35.11 4.45
C ARG A 201 -2.25 33.94 5.14
N CYS A 202 -2.03 32.70 4.72
CA CYS A 202 -2.64 31.53 5.32
C CYS A 202 -1.60 30.52 5.78
N PHE A 203 -1.93 29.79 6.84
CA PHE A 203 -1.09 28.75 7.42
C PHE A 203 -1.88 27.45 7.54
N SER A 204 -1.18 26.32 7.48
CA SER A 204 -1.78 25.03 7.80
C SER A 204 -1.86 24.82 9.32
N PRO A 205 -2.74 23.94 9.82
CA PRO A 205 -2.75 23.55 11.22
C PRO A 205 -1.41 23.01 11.72
N PHE A 206 -0.63 22.36 10.85
CA PHE A 206 0.70 21.86 11.19
C PHE A 206 1.66 23.00 11.53
N ASP A 207 1.62 24.10 10.77
CA ASP A 207 2.54 25.24 10.94
C ASP A 207 2.38 25.93 12.31
N ASP A 208 1.25 25.75 13.00
CA ASP A 208 0.99 26.32 14.32
C ASP A 208 1.81 25.70 15.45
N PHE A 209 2.26 24.46 15.24
CA PHE A 209 2.99 23.70 16.24
C PHE A 209 4.48 23.61 15.93
N VAL A 210 4.93 24.19 14.82
CA VAL A 210 6.34 24.26 14.48
C VAL A 210 6.98 25.45 15.18
N ILE A 211 8.02 25.17 15.97
CA ILE A 211 8.79 26.17 16.73
C ILE A 211 10.28 26.03 16.45
N ASN A 212 11.03 27.12 16.61
CA ASN A 212 12.48 27.04 16.72
C ASN A 212 12.94 26.89 18.17
N SER A 213 14.25 26.76 18.40
CA SER A 213 14.85 26.65 19.74
C SER A 213 14.56 27.84 20.68
N ASN A 214 14.14 28.98 20.14
CA ASN A 214 13.76 30.17 20.90
C ASN A 214 12.24 30.23 21.18
N ASN A 215 11.50 29.16 20.90
CA ASN A 215 10.04 29.07 20.99
C ASN A 215 9.28 30.07 20.10
N VAL A 216 9.90 30.58 19.03
CA VAL A 216 9.19 31.37 18.01
C VAL A 216 8.45 30.41 17.10
N CYS A 217 7.16 30.66 16.88
CA CYS A 217 6.31 29.83 16.03
C CYS A 217 6.50 30.13 14.55
N LEU A 218 6.40 29.11 13.70
CA LEU A 218 6.51 29.25 12.25
C LEU A 218 5.41 30.15 11.68
N ASN A 219 4.19 30.07 12.22
CA ASN A 219 3.05 30.90 11.80
C ASN A 219 3.21 32.40 12.14
N GLU A 220 4.24 32.80 12.88
CA GLU A 220 4.60 34.21 13.13
C GLU A 220 5.52 34.76 12.04
N MET A 221 6.06 33.90 11.16
CA MET A 221 6.93 34.32 10.07
C MET A 221 6.17 35.14 9.01
N PRO A 222 6.83 36.09 8.32
CA PRO A 222 6.19 36.89 7.27
C PRO A 222 5.59 36.03 6.15
N ASN A 223 4.27 36.08 5.99
CA ASN A 223 3.55 35.41 4.91
C ASN A 223 2.83 36.41 3.99
N ASN A 224 3.62 37.23 3.28
CA ASN A 224 3.10 38.20 2.31
C ASN A 224 3.12 37.68 0.86
N GLY A 225 3.51 36.42 0.64
CA GLY A 225 3.64 35.78 -0.68
C GLY A 225 4.97 36.04 -1.38
N ARG A 226 6.01 36.46 -0.65
CA ARG A 226 7.40 36.63 -1.12
C ARG A 226 8.36 36.06 -0.08
N THR A 227 9.54 35.61 -0.51
CA THR A 227 10.58 35.14 0.42
C THR A 227 10.98 36.23 1.41
N SER A 228 11.32 35.81 2.62
CA SER A 228 11.83 36.67 3.68
C SER A 228 13.04 35.99 4.33
N GLN A 229 14.03 36.77 4.75
CA GLN A 229 15.24 36.23 5.37
C GLN A 229 14.95 35.52 6.69
N GLU A 230 13.94 35.99 7.41
CA GLU A 230 13.45 35.38 8.65
C GLU A 230 12.93 33.97 8.40
N LEU A 231 12.07 33.79 7.39
CA LEU A 231 11.52 32.48 7.04
C LEU A 231 12.62 31.53 6.56
N VAL A 232 13.51 31.99 5.68
CA VAL A 232 14.66 31.20 5.20
C VAL A 232 15.49 30.73 6.39
N SER A 233 15.88 31.65 7.27
CA SER A 233 16.70 31.32 8.44
C SER A 233 15.99 30.36 9.40
N PHE A 234 14.66 30.47 9.52
CA PHE A 234 13.85 29.57 10.33
C PHE A 234 13.92 28.14 9.78
N VAL A 235 13.66 27.93 8.49
CA VAL A 235 13.54 26.58 7.91
C VAL A 235 14.86 25.91 7.57
N THR A 236 15.98 26.65 7.62
CA THR A 236 17.34 26.12 7.41
C THR A 236 18.21 26.16 8.68
N GLY A 237 17.63 26.45 9.85
CA GLY A 237 18.39 26.70 11.08
C GLY A 237 18.91 25.44 11.81
N ASN A 238 18.53 24.24 11.39
CA ASN A 238 18.80 22.96 12.08
C ASN A 238 18.42 22.94 13.59
N ASN A 239 17.49 23.80 13.99
CA ASN A 239 17.04 24.00 15.37
C ASN A 239 15.51 24.12 15.44
N VAL A 240 14.81 23.37 14.57
CA VAL A 240 13.36 23.40 14.41
C VAL A 240 12.73 22.15 14.99
N TYR A 241 11.60 22.32 15.67
CA TYR A 241 10.89 21.27 16.39
C TYR A 241 9.39 21.37 16.16
N TYR A 242 8.71 20.24 16.21
CA TYR A 242 7.27 20.15 16.31
C TYR A 242 6.86 19.96 17.77
N LYS A 243 6.01 20.85 18.27
CA LYS A 243 5.52 20.83 19.64
C LYS A 243 4.29 19.93 19.75
N THR A 244 4.41 18.85 20.51
CA THR A 244 3.30 17.94 20.81
C THR A 244 2.59 18.34 22.10
N THR A 245 1.38 17.81 22.30
CA THR A 245 0.60 18.01 23.54
C THR A 245 1.27 17.42 24.79
N ASN A 246 2.17 16.44 24.62
CA ASN A 246 2.90 15.81 25.73
C ASN A 246 4.21 16.53 26.09
N ASN A 247 4.46 17.72 25.53
CA ASN A 247 5.68 18.51 25.72
C ASN A 247 6.99 17.83 25.28
N GLU A 248 6.92 16.79 24.45
CA GLU A 248 8.09 16.26 23.74
C GLU A 248 8.25 17.04 22.43
N ASN A 249 9.26 17.91 22.37
CA ASN A 249 9.61 18.63 21.15
C ASN A 249 10.27 17.66 20.16
N LEU A 250 9.57 17.33 19.08
CA LEU A 250 10.06 16.42 18.04
C LEU A 250 10.93 17.19 17.05
N LYS A 251 12.22 16.86 16.94
CA LYS A 251 13.12 17.59 16.03
C LYS A 251 12.72 17.35 14.56
N LEU A 252 12.56 18.43 13.80
CA LEU A 252 12.29 18.40 12.36
C LEU A 252 13.58 18.56 11.56
N TYR A 253 13.63 17.92 10.40
CA TYR A 253 14.75 18.04 9.48
C TYR A 253 14.72 19.40 8.78
N ALA A 254 15.73 20.22 9.06
CA ALA A 254 15.84 21.62 8.65
C ALA A 254 17.28 21.93 8.19
N SER A 255 17.81 21.16 7.24
CA SER A 255 19.18 21.33 6.73
C SER A 255 19.28 22.48 5.72
N PRO A 256 20.33 23.31 5.78
CA PRO A 256 20.64 24.29 4.73
C PRO A 256 20.88 23.68 3.34
N GLU A 257 21.34 22.43 3.32
CA GLU A 257 21.62 21.69 2.08
C GLU A 257 20.36 21.02 1.50
N PHE A 258 19.23 21.08 2.21
CA PHE A 258 18.00 20.46 1.74
C PHE A 258 17.44 21.23 0.55
N GLN A 259 17.51 20.57 -0.61
CA GLN A 259 16.91 21.01 -1.87
C GLN A 259 15.67 20.17 -2.20
N GLY A 260 14.80 19.95 -1.21
CA GLY A 260 13.51 19.30 -1.43
C GLY A 260 12.38 20.33 -1.56
N TYR A 261 11.29 19.88 -2.17
CA TYR A 261 10.17 20.76 -2.54
C TYR A 261 9.28 21.18 -1.36
N ASN A 262 9.37 20.50 -0.21
CA ASN A 262 8.61 20.80 1.01
C ASN A 262 9.53 20.80 2.22
N TYR A 263 9.66 21.96 2.87
CA TYR A 263 10.44 22.09 4.10
C TYR A 263 9.68 21.49 5.28
N LEU A 264 10.41 21.08 6.32
CA LEU A 264 9.85 20.73 7.63
C LEU A 264 8.75 19.64 7.58
N SER A 265 8.85 18.73 6.60
CA SER A 265 7.89 17.64 6.38
C SER A 265 8.39 16.29 6.88
N TYR A 266 9.55 16.27 7.55
CA TYR A 266 10.20 15.06 8.04
C TYR A 266 10.87 15.29 9.39
N PHE A 267 10.97 14.24 10.20
CA PHE A 267 11.73 14.23 11.44
C PHE A 267 13.23 14.10 11.18
N ASP A 268 14.03 14.75 12.02
CA ASP A 268 15.47 14.56 12.10
C ASP A 268 15.80 13.40 13.05
N THR A 269 15.27 12.22 12.72
CA THR A 269 15.44 10.97 13.47
C THR A 269 15.77 9.83 12.51
N THR A 270 16.05 8.63 13.03
CA THR A 270 16.21 7.41 12.22
C THR A 270 15.15 6.39 12.58
N GLY A 271 14.60 5.73 11.56
CA GLY A 271 13.66 4.62 11.71
C GLY A 271 12.21 4.98 12.08
N ASP A 272 11.86 6.25 12.30
CA ASP A 272 10.47 6.70 12.37
C ASP A 272 9.85 6.75 10.95
N LEU A 273 8.52 6.60 10.83
CA LEU A 273 7.83 6.55 9.53
C LEU A 273 8.06 7.82 8.71
N MET A 274 7.98 8.98 9.38
CA MET A 274 8.25 10.29 8.77
C MET A 274 9.69 10.77 8.98
N SER A 275 10.65 9.86 9.19
CA SER A 275 12.08 10.21 9.19
C SER A 275 12.53 10.73 7.82
N TYR A 276 13.42 11.73 7.83
CA TYR A 276 14.09 12.17 6.61
C TYR A 276 15.04 11.10 6.07
N ASN A 277 15.69 10.34 6.95
CA ASN A 277 16.73 9.37 6.61
C ASN A 277 16.15 7.98 6.27
N MET A 278 15.26 7.93 5.27
CA MET A 278 14.69 6.66 4.77
C MET A 278 15.54 6.12 3.61
N ARG A 279 15.95 4.85 3.70
CA ARG A 279 16.94 4.23 2.80
C ARG A 279 16.32 3.16 1.90
N ILE A 280 17.05 2.78 0.86
CA ILE A 280 16.72 1.61 0.05
C ILE A 280 16.82 0.35 0.93
N GLY A 281 15.76 -0.46 0.90
CA GLY A 281 15.60 -1.65 1.72
C GLY A 281 15.06 -1.41 3.13
N ASP A 282 14.82 -0.16 3.53
CA ASP A 282 14.01 0.09 4.73
C ASP A 282 12.58 -0.36 4.46
N LYS A 283 12.00 -1.06 5.44
CA LYS A 283 10.59 -1.45 5.46
C LYS A 283 9.99 -0.93 6.75
N ASN A 284 9.27 0.18 6.69
CA ASN A 284 8.54 0.70 7.82
C ASN A 284 7.03 0.63 7.54
N GLN A 285 6.46 -0.51 7.91
CA GLN A 285 5.05 -0.86 7.70
C GLN A 285 4.23 -0.67 8.97
N GLN A 286 4.69 0.21 9.86
CA GLN A 286 4.02 0.56 11.11
C GLN A 286 3.87 2.08 11.21
N VAL A 287 2.71 2.53 11.67
CA VAL A 287 2.52 3.92 12.10
C VAL A 287 3.10 4.05 13.50
N ASP A 288 4.24 4.72 13.62
CA ASP A 288 4.86 4.98 14.92
C ASP A 288 4.09 6.04 15.73
N ARG A 289 4.27 5.99 17.06
CA ARG A 289 3.56 6.87 18.00
C ARG A 289 3.81 8.36 17.73
N LYS A 290 5.03 8.76 17.34
CA LYS A 290 5.39 10.17 17.10
C LYS A 290 4.64 10.69 15.88
N THR A 291 4.61 9.92 14.80
CA THR A 291 3.88 10.28 13.59
C THR A 291 2.38 10.38 13.87
N GLN A 292 1.81 9.42 14.62
CA GLN A 292 0.41 9.47 15.05
C GLN A 292 0.12 10.73 15.91
N GLU A 293 1.02 11.07 16.85
CA GLU A 293 0.84 12.20 17.77
C GLU A 293 0.76 13.55 17.05
N VAL A 294 1.52 13.71 15.98
CA VAL A 294 1.45 14.91 15.13
C VAL A 294 0.04 15.08 14.56
N LEU A 295 -0.52 14.02 13.99
CA LEU A 295 -1.87 14.05 13.40
C LEU A 295 -2.96 14.26 14.47
N GLU A 296 -2.82 13.64 15.64
CA GLU A 296 -3.70 13.89 16.79
C GLU A 296 -3.63 15.35 17.27
N THR A 297 -2.42 15.94 17.27
CA THR A 297 -2.17 17.33 17.70
C THR A 297 -2.85 18.33 16.77
N ILE A 298 -2.82 18.09 15.45
CA ILE A 298 -3.55 18.94 14.49
C ILE A 298 -5.06 18.67 14.45
N GLY A 299 -5.55 17.63 15.14
CA GLY A 299 -6.97 17.44 15.43
C GLY A 299 -7.56 16.06 15.06
N TRP A 300 -6.80 15.10 14.54
CA TRP A 300 -7.26 13.73 14.23
C TRP A 300 -7.41 12.84 15.47
N LYS A 301 -7.96 13.40 16.56
CA LYS A 301 -8.17 12.71 17.83
C LYS A 301 -9.65 12.67 18.18
N GLU A 302 -10.07 11.59 18.84
CA GLU A 302 -11.43 11.50 19.34
C GLU A 302 -11.66 12.61 20.40
N PRO A 303 -12.81 13.31 20.38
CA PRO A 303 -13.15 14.23 21.45
C PRO A 303 -13.27 13.46 22.78
N GLU A 304 -12.60 13.94 23.84
CA GLU A 304 -12.69 13.32 25.17
C GLU A 304 -14.16 13.27 25.65
N LYS A 305 -14.68 12.05 25.79
CA LYS A 305 -16.03 11.78 26.29
C LYS A 305 -15.94 10.63 27.29
N GLY A 306 -16.50 10.82 28.49
CA GLY A 306 -16.45 9.81 29.56
C GLY A 306 -17.25 8.53 29.28
N LEU A 307 -18.02 8.45 28.19
CA LEU A 307 -18.81 7.27 27.85
C LEU A 307 -17.93 6.20 27.19
N LYS A 308 -17.94 4.98 27.73
CA LYS A 308 -17.28 3.81 27.15
C LYS A 308 -18.32 2.77 26.74
N ILE A 309 -18.05 2.05 25.66
CA ILE A 309 -18.80 0.84 25.27
C ILE A 309 -17.91 -0.36 25.60
N VAL A 310 -18.49 -1.37 26.25
CA VAL A 310 -17.82 -2.63 26.58
C VAL A 310 -18.63 -3.78 26.01
N ALA A 311 -17.95 -4.77 25.45
CA ALA A 311 -18.55 -5.99 24.93
C ALA A 311 -18.17 -7.21 25.76
N ASP A 312 -19.08 -8.18 25.82
CA ASP A 312 -18.80 -9.49 26.37
C ASP A 312 -18.16 -10.37 25.30
N GLY A 313 -16.92 -10.82 25.55
CA GLY A 313 -16.17 -11.69 24.64
C GLY A 313 -15.49 -10.96 23.47
N ILE A 314 -15.45 -9.62 23.49
CA ILE A 314 -14.65 -8.79 22.57
C ILE A 314 -13.79 -7.87 23.42
N ASP A 315 -12.47 -7.90 23.23
CA ASP A 315 -11.56 -7.00 23.90
C ASP A 315 -11.49 -5.63 23.21
N ASN A 316 -10.53 -4.80 23.61
CA ASN A 316 -10.35 -3.47 23.05
C ASN A 316 -9.87 -3.45 21.59
N THR A 317 -9.50 -4.60 21.00
CA THR A 317 -9.17 -4.68 19.57
C THR A 317 -10.40 -4.61 18.67
N GLY A 318 -11.58 -4.93 19.22
CA GLY A 318 -12.82 -5.04 18.45
C GLY A 318 -12.92 -6.32 17.60
N MET A 319 -11.94 -7.22 17.67
CA MET A 319 -11.93 -8.45 16.88
C MET A 319 -12.96 -9.46 17.39
N ALA A 320 -13.76 -9.99 16.48
CA ALA A 320 -14.83 -10.94 16.79
C ALA A 320 -15.09 -11.84 15.57
N SER A 321 -15.78 -12.96 15.75
CA SER A 321 -16.19 -13.84 14.64
C SER A 321 -17.51 -13.36 14.04
N ALA A 322 -17.62 -13.36 12.71
CA ALA A 322 -18.87 -13.05 12.04
C ALA A 322 -19.98 -14.12 12.27
N THR A 323 -19.64 -15.30 12.80
CA THR A 323 -20.55 -16.46 12.87
C THR A 323 -21.33 -16.58 14.18
N ARG A 324 -21.13 -15.67 15.14
CA ARG A 324 -21.81 -15.65 16.45
C ARG A 324 -22.27 -14.25 16.84
N GLY A 325 -23.19 -14.19 17.81
CA GLY A 325 -23.68 -12.94 18.39
C GLY A 325 -22.87 -12.47 19.60
N TYR A 326 -23.03 -11.19 19.95
CA TYR A 326 -22.30 -10.51 21.02
C TYR A 326 -23.18 -9.51 21.75
N SER A 327 -22.87 -9.25 23.02
CA SER A 327 -23.59 -8.29 23.87
C SER A 327 -22.70 -7.11 24.22
N PHE A 328 -23.30 -5.92 24.27
CA PHE A 328 -22.68 -4.64 24.55
C PHE A 328 -23.41 -3.92 25.68
N ARG A 329 -22.66 -3.19 26.48
CA ARG A 329 -23.15 -2.29 27.52
C ARG A 329 -22.37 -0.99 27.54
N ALA A 330 -22.97 0.04 28.10
CA ALA A 330 -22.32 1.31 28.33
C ALA A 330 -21.72 1.37 29.75
N GLU A 331 -20.52 1.92 29.87
CA GLU A 331 -19.88 2.24 31.14
C GLU A 331 -19.59 3.74 31.21
N ILE A 332 -19.81 4.33 32.38
CA ILE A 332 -19.54 5.74 32.66
C ILE A 332 -18.79 5.86 34.00
N PRO A 333 -17.92 6.89 34.18
CA PRO A 333 -17.12 7.02 35.39
C PRO A 333 -17.96 7.49 36.58
N SER A 334 -19.02 8.27 36.33
CA SER A 334 -19.95 8.75 37.35
C SER A 334 -21.28 9.20 36.74
N GLY A 335 -22.34 9.16 37.54
CA GLY A 335 -23.71 9.48 37.13
C GLY A 335 -24.50 8.25 36.68
N ASN A 336 -25.70 8.49 36.14
CA ASN A 336 -26.57 7.46 35.58
C ASN A 336 -26.91 7.80 34.14
N ILE A 337 -26.99 6.77 33.29
CA ILE A 337 -27.54 6.89 31.94
C ILE A 337 -29.06 6.75 32.05
N ILE A 338 -29.79 7.76 31.58
CA ILE A 338 -31.27 7.76 31.65
C ILE A 338 -31.92 7.39 30.32
N LYS A 339 -31.16 7.38 29.23
CA LYS A 339 -31.62 7.00 27.89
C LYS A 339 -30.48 6.41 27.08
N TYR A 340 -30.79 5.33 26.36
CA TYR A 340 -29.89 4.67 25.44
C TYR A 340 -30.47 4.75 24.01
N SER A 341 -29.59 4.91 23.03
CA SER A 341 -29.94 4.84 21.61
C SER A 341 -28.76 4.19 20.89
N TRP A 342 -28.88 2.88 20.69
CA TRP A 342 -27.91 2.03 20.03
C TRP A 342 -28.20 1.92 18.54
N LYS A 343 -27.12 1.85 17.75
CA LYS A 343 -27.14 1.45 16.35
C LYS A 343 -26.02 0.46 16.10
N TYR A 344 -26.33 -0.62 15.39
CA TYR A 344 -25.36 -1.51 14.79
C TYR A 344 -25.43 -1.34 13.27
N GLU A 345 -24.30 -1.02 12.68
CA GLU A 345 -24.14 -0.76 11.26
C GLU A 345 -22.99 -1.60 10.70
N LEU A 346 -23.13 -2.10 9.48
CA LEU A 346 -22.09 -2.85 8.76
C LEU A 346 -21.71 -2.13 7.47
N LEU A 347 -20.43 -2.18 7.12
CA LEU A 347 -19.91 -1.55 5.91
C LEU A 347 -20.24 -2.40 4.68
N ASN A 348 -20.99 -1.85 3.73
CA ASN A 348 -21.30 -2.52 2.47
C ASN A 348 -20.17 -2.37 1.43
N ASN A 349 -20.33 -3.04 0.29
CA ASN A 349 -19.35 -3.01 -0.81
C ASN A 349 -19.19 -1.61 -1.43
N GLU A 350 -20.24 -0.77 -1.34
CA GLU A 350 -20.27 0.63 -1.77
C GLU A 350 -19.60 1.62 -0.79
N MET A 351 -19.00 1.13 0.31
CA MET A 351 -18.32 1.92 1.34
C MET A 351 -19.27 2.79 2.20
N ASP A 352 -20.52 2.39 2.32
CA ASP A 352 -21.53 3.00 3.16
C ASP A 352 -21.90 2.09 4.35
N TYR A 353 -22.11 2.69 5.51
CA TYR A 353 -22.61 1.98 6.68
C TYR A 353 -24.11 1.74 6.55
N VAL A 354 -24.50 0.47 6.49
CA VAL A 354 -25.90 0.03 6.43
C VAL A 354 -26.36 -0.33 7.82
N LEU A 355 -27.50 0.23 8.24
CA LEU A 355 -28.12 -0.07 9.53
C LEU A 355 -28.63 -1.52 9.57
N ILE A 356 -28.16 -2.27 10.55
CA ILE A 356 -28.57 -3.66 10.81
C ILE A 356 -29.57 -3.73 11.96
N LYS A 357 -29.30 -3.03 13.07
CA LYS A 357 -30.11 -3.13 14.29
C LYS A 357 -30.11 -1.83 15.09
N LYS A 358 -31.20 -1.56 15.79
CA LYS A 358 -31.33 -0.47 16.79
C LYS A 358 -31.74 -1.05 18.14
N GLY A 359 -31.45 -0.31 19.21
CA GLY A 359 -31.91 -0.67 20.56
C GLY A 359 -31.95 0.53 21.49
N GLU A 360 -32.76 0.44 22.54
CA GLU A 360 -32.94 1.52 23.54
C GLU A 360 -32.73 1.04 24.98
N SER A 361 -32.27 -0.20 25.14
CA SER A 361 -32.00 -0.82 26.45
C SER A 361 -30.57 -0.52 26.93
N SER A 362 -30.32 -0.75 28.22
CA SER A 362 -28.99 -0.69 28.83
C SER A 362 -28.04 -1.75 28.29
N GLU A 363 -28.60 -2.87 27.82
CA GLU A 363 -27.88 -3.94 27.12
C GLU A 363 -28.29 -3.98 25.64
N PHE A 364 -27.32 -4.19 24.77
CA PHE A 364 -27.53 -4.25 23.33
C PHE A 364 -26.83 -5.46 22.74
N ALA A 365 -27.58 -6.36 22.12
CA ALA A 365 -27.04 -7.57 21.51
C ALA A 365 -27.07 -7.50 19.98
N ILE A 366 -26.00 -7.95 19.34
CA ILE A 366 -25.93 -8.21 17.91
C ILE A 366 -25.96 -9.71 17.66
N ASP A 367 -26.53 -10.09 16.52
CA ASP A 367 -26.60 -11.48 16.06
C ASP A 367 -25.43 -11.77 15.10
N LYS A 368 -25.27 -13.04 14.70
CA LYS A 368 -24.33 -13.42 13.64
C LYS A 368 -24.63 -12.63 12.35
N VAL A 369 -23.63 -12.47 11.49
CA VAL A 369 -23.81 -11.81 10.20
C VAL A 369 -24.38 -12.81 9.19
N ASP A 370 -25.60 -12.54 8.74
CA ASP A 370 -26.19 -13.26 7.62
C ASP A 370 -25.71 -12.66 6.28
N GLU A 371 -25.61 -13.50 5.24
CA GLU A 371 -25.25 -13.09 3.87
C GLU A 371 -23.95 -12.29 3.77
N LEU A 372 -22.84 -12.85 4.26
CA LEU A 372 -21.50 -12.23 4.32
C LEU A 372 -21.08 -11.51 3.02
N ALA A 373 -21.49 -12.00 1.85
CA ALA A 373 -21.16 -11.42 0.54
C ALA A 373 -21.71 -10.00 0.31
N LYS A 374 -22.70 -9.54 1.08
CA LYS A 374 -23.25 -8.17 1.01
C LYS A 374 -22.29 -7.11 1.55
N TYR A 375 -21.36 -7.53 2.40
CA TYR A 375 -20.52 -6.63 3.17
C TYR A 375 -19.09 -6.68 2.67
N ARG A 376 -18.44 -5.53 2.77
CA ARG A 376 -17.06 -5.39 2.31
C ARG A 376 -16.12 -6.04 3.31
N LYS A 377 -15.21 -6.86 2.79
CA LYS A 377 -14.04 -7.33 3.52
C LYS A 377 -12.90 -6.31 3.43
N ASN A 378 -12.25 -6.03 4.56
CA ASN A 378 -11.01 -5.26 4.59
C ASN A 378 -9.81 -6.15 4.17
N VAL A 379 -8.57 -5.63 4.17
CA VAL A 379 -7.41 -6.44 3.75
C VAL A 379 -7.09 -7.59 4.72
N ASN A 380 -7.66 -7.57 5.93
CA ASN A 380 -7.60 -8.67 6.88
C ASN A 380 -8.75 -9.69 6.70
N GLY A 381 -9.56 -9.59 5.65
CA GLY A 381 -10.69 -10.50 5.43
C GLY A 381 -11.86 -10.31 6.41
N ASP A 382 -11.92 -9.18 7.12
CA ASP A 382 -12.97 -8.88 8.10
C ASP A 382 -14.07 -8.02 7.52
N ILE A 383 -15.29 -8.27 7.98
CA ILE A 383 -16.39 -7.32 7.83
C ILE A 383 -16.29 -6.26 8.92
N LYS A 384 -16.19 -5.00 8.49
CA LYS A 384 -16.15 -3.85 9.40
C LYS A 384 -17.55 -3.48 9.86
N GLY A 385 -17.73 -3.36 11.16
CA GLY A 385 -18.98 -2.93 11.78
C GLY A 385 -18.76 -1.80 12.78
N LYS A 386 -19.84 -1.09 13.08
CA LYS A 386 -19.88 0.05 13.98
C LYS A 386 -21.05 -0.07 14.94
N ILE A 387 -20.75 -0.05 16.23
CA ILE A 387 -21.71 0.06 17.32
C ILE A 387 -21.68 1.50 17.81
N SER A 388 -22.74 2.26 17.52
CA SER A 388 -22.87 3.65 17.96
C SER A 388 -23.86 3.72 19.11
N LEU A 389 -23.49 4.42 20.19
CA LEU A 389 -24.37 4.76 21.30
C LEU A 389 -24.49 6.26 21.42
N ASN A 390 -25.73 6.77 21.38
CA ASN A 390 -26.07 8.08 21.93
C ASN A 390 -26.80 7.88 23.26
N ALA A 391 -26.33 8.56 24.31
CA ALA A 391 -26.85 8.44 25.65
C ALA A 391 -27.05 9.80 26.31
N ILE A 392 -27.93 9.87 27.31
CA ILE A 392 -28.07 11.06 28.16
C ILE A 392 -27.50 10.75 29.53
N VAL A 393 -26.44 11.46 29.91
CA VAL A 393 -25.73 11.31 31.20
C VAL A 393 -25.80 12.65 31.94
N GLY A 394 -26.44 12.67 33.11
CA GLY A 394 -26.59 13.90 33.89
C GLY A 394 -27.25 15.05 33.13
N GLY A 395 -28.18 14.73 32.22
CA GLY A 395 -28.89 15.71 31.38
C GLY A 395 -28.14 16.19 30.13
N LYS A 396 -26.91 15.70 29.87
CA LYS A 396 -26.14 16.02 28.66
C LYS A 396 -26.14 14.85 27.68
N GLU A 397 -26.25 15.16 26.38
CA GLU A 397 -26.09 14.16 25.33
C GLU A 397 -24.61 13.84 25.14
N VAL A 398 -24.29 12.55 25.16
CA VAL A 398 -22.96 12.00 24.95
C VAL A 398 -23.05 10.87 23.93
N SER A 399 -22.01 10.72 23.12
CA SER A 399 -21.95 9.72 22.06
C SER A 399 -20.65 8.95 22.11
N LYS A 400 -20.69 7.65 21.85
CA LYS A 400 -19.50 6.81 21.72
C LYS A 400 -19.69 5.83 20.56
N VAL A 401 -18.58 5.48 19.93
CA VAL A 401 -18.52 4.47 18.87
C VAL A 401 -17.58 3.35 19.30
N PHE A 402 -17.95 2.12 19.01
CA PHE A 402 -17.12 0.93 19.14
C PHE A 402 -17.13 0.19 17.80
N HIS A 403 -15.95 0.04 17.20
CA HIS A 403 -15.76 -0.68 15.95
C HIS A 403 -15.58 -2.17 16.23
N VAL A 404 -16.25 -2.99 15.42
CA VAL A 404 -16.09 -4.45 15.41
C VAL A 404 -15.48 -4.89 14.09
N TYR A 405 -14.54 -5.80 14.16
CA TYR A 405 -13.86 -6.40 13.01
C TYR A 405 -14.20 -7.88 12.97
N LEU A 406 -15.22 -8.23 12.20
CA LEU A 406 -15.83 -9.55 12.20
C LEU A 406 -15.09 -10.48 11.23
N SER A 407 -14.27 -11.37 11.78
CA SER A 407 -13.49 -12.36 11.04
C SER A 407 -14.39 -13.31 10.28
N THR A 408 -13.95 -13.60 9.06
CA THR A 408 -14.55 -14.59 8.18
C THR A 408 -13.50 -15.65 7.82
N LYS A 409 -13.90 -16.71 7.10
CA LYS A 409 -12.93 -17.64 6.52
C LYS A 409 -11.95 -16.89 5.59
N PRO A 410 -10.68 -17.32 5.56
CA PRO A 410 -9.68 -16.69 4.71
C PRO A 410 -10.05 -16.84 3.23
N THR A 411 -9.49 -15.99 2.38
CA THR A 411 -9.78 -16.00 0.94
C THR A 411 -8.49 -15.89 0.13
N PHE A 412 -8.31 -16.74 -0.88
CA PHE A 412 -7.36 -16.48 -1.95
C PHE A 412 -7.94 -15.38 -2.85
N ILE A 413 -7.23 -14.26 -2.97
CA ILE A 413 -7.59 -13.18 -3.88
C ILE A 413 -7.02 -13.44 -5.26
N SER A 414 -5.75 -13.86 -5.32
CA SER A 414 -5.04 -14.15 -6.57
C SER A 414 -3.92 -15.16 -6.33
N VAL A 415 -3.74 -16.09 -7.25
CA VAL A 415 -2.63 -17.05 -7.28
C VAL A 415 -2.07 -17.05 -8.68
N LYS A 416 -0.84 -16.58 -8.84
CA LYS A 416 -0.24 -16.37 -10.16
C LYS A 416 1.12 -17.02 -10.26
N VAL A 417 1.31 -17.87 -11.27
CA VAL A 417 2.64 -18.33 -11.69
C VAL A 417 3.33 -17.16 -12.40
N ASP A 418 4.38 -16.62 -11.78
CA ASP A 418 5.12 -15.49 -12.33
C ASP A 418 6.19 -15.93 -13.31
N SER A 419 6.91 -17.01 -12.98
CA SER A 419 7.96 -17.53 -13.85
C SER A 419 8.17 -19.03 -13.68
N ILE A 420 8.46 -19.68 -14.81
CA ILE A 420 9.02 -21.02 -14.89
C ILE A 420 10.36 -20.86 -15.59
N THR A 421 11.45 -20.96 -14.82
CA THR A 421 12.80 -20.67 -15.30
C THR A 421 13.63 -21.95 -15.39
N PRO A 422 13.92 -22.48 -16.59
CA PRO A 422 14.80 -23.63 -16.78
C PRO A 422 16.19 -23.41 -16.17
N ILE A 423 16.76 -24.44 -15.57
CA ILE A 423 18.14 -24.45 -15.09
C ILE A 423 19.03 -25.02 -16.20
N SER A 424 19.79 -24.14 -16.84
CA SER A 424 20.68 -24.47 -17.96
C SER A 424 21.56 -25.69 -17.68
N GLY A 425 21.60 -26.61 -18.65
CA GLY A 425 22.41 -27.83 -18.58
C GLY A 425 21.84 -28.94 -17.68
N THR A 426 20.61 -28.78 -17.18
CA THR A 426 19.95 -29.77 -16.32
C THR A 426 18.50 -30.04 -16.76
N ARG A 427 17.86 -31.06 -16.19
CA ARG A 427 16.42 -31.36 -16.40
C ARG A 427 15.54 -30.76 -15.30
N TYR A 428 15.95 -29.61 -14.76
CA TYR A 428 15.26 -28.97 -13.65
C TYR A 428 14.88 -27.53 -13.97
N TYR A 429 13.83 -27.02 -13.34
CA TYR A 429 13.43 -25.61 -13.42
C TYR A 429 13.23 -25.01 -12.03
N ASN A 430 13.16 -23.69 -11.96
CA ASN A 430 12.69 -22.95 -10.79
C ASN A 430 11.29 -22.40 -11.08
N LEU A 431 10.45 -22.36 -10.05
CA LEU A 431 9.08 -21.87 -10.12
C LEU A 431 8.92 -20.71 -9.13
N ASP A 432 8.44 -19.59 -9.63
CA ASP A 432 8.06 -18.42 -8.83
C ASP A 432 6.55 -18.23 -8.91
N ILE A 433 5.89 -18.11 -7.75
CA ILE A 433 4.45 -17.89 -7.62
C ILE A 433 4.20 -16.74 -6.64
N THR A 434 3.31 -15.82 -7.03
CA THR A 434 2.77 -14.80 -6.12
C THR A 434 1.37 -15.20 -5.67
N VAL A 435 1.16 -15.17 -4.36
CA VAL A 435 -0.12 -15.46 -3.71
C VAL A 435 -0.59 -14.22 -2.97
N ILE A 436 -1.74 -13.68 -3.35
CA ILE A 436 -2.42 -12.59 -2.65
C ILE A 436 -3.63 -13.18 -1.93
N TYR A 437 -3.77 -12.89 -0.64
CA TYR A 437 -4.80 -13.47 0.20
C TYR A 437 -5.24 -12.55 1.34
N ASP A 438 -6.41 -12.84 1.91
CA ASP A 438 -6.94 -12.12 3.08
C ASP A 438 -7.34 -13.08 4.20
N GLY A 439 -7.37 -12.55 5.43
CA GLY A 439 -7.97 -13.22 6.60
C GLY A 439 -7.27 -14.46 7.12
N ALA A 440 -6.11 -14.85 6.60
CA ALA A 440 -5.37 -16.00 7.10
C ALA A 440 -4.37 -15.60 8.20
N ASP A 441 -4.19 -16.48 9.18
CA ASP A 441 -3.11 -16.38 10.17
C ASP A 441 -1.77 -16.89 9.60
N TYR A 442 -1.84 -17.80 8.64
CA TYR A 442 -0.70 -18.28 7.86
C TYR A 442 -1.15 -18.90 6.53
N LEU A 443 -0.18 -19.03 5.62
CA LEU A 443 -0.25 -19.82 4.39
C LEU A 443 0.68 -21.03 4.53
N TYR A 444 0.12 -22.24 4.46
CA TYR A 444 0.87 -23.48 4.33
C TYR A 444 0.97 -23.86 2.86
N VAL A 445 2.15 -24.28 2.42
CA VAL A 445 2.39 -24.68 1.04
C VAL A 445 3.11 -26.02 1.00
N GLU A 446 2.67 -26.87 0.09
CA GLU A 446 3.26 -28.16 -0.23
C GLU A 446 3.56 -28.22 -1.73
N GLN A 447 4.79 -28.54 -2.11
CA GLN A 447 5.17 -28.81 -3.49
C GLN A 447 5.55 -30.28 -3.67
N SER A 448 4.91 -30.92 -4.63
CA SER A 448 5.08 -32.34 -4.98
C SER A 448 5.29 -32.53 -6.49
N GLU A 449 5.84 -33.68 -6.87
CA GLU A 449 6.15 -34.05 -8.27
C GLU A 449 5.61 -35.45 -8.56
N GLU A 450 5.07 -35.67 -9.76
CA GLU A 450 4.43 -36.95 -10.16
C GLU A 450 5.35 -38.17 -9.98
N PHE A 451 6.65 -37.99 -10.20
CA PHE A 451 7.65 -39.05 -10.09
C PHE A 451 8.62 -38.85 -8.93
N GLY A 452 8.31 -37.92 -8.01
CA GLY A 452 9.15 -37.58 -6.87
C GLY A 452 8.58 -38.10 -5.55
N ASP A 453 9.41 -38.72 -4.73
CA ASP A 453 9.04 -39.12 -3.36
C ASP A 453 9.27 -38.01 -2.32
N ILE A 454 9.84 -36.87 -2.74
CA ILE A 454 10.17 -35.74 -1.86
C ILE A 454 9.10 -34.67 -2.00
N VAL A 455 8.57 -34.26 -0.86
CA VAL A 455 7.60 -33.19 -0.73
C VAL A 455 8.25 -32.00 -0.02
N ASN A 456 8.17 -30.82 -0.61
CA ASN A 456 8.69 -29.58 -0.02
C ASN A 456 7.56 -28.82 0.65
N THR A 457 7.61 -28.67 1.98
CA THR A 457 6.58 -27.96 2.73
C THR A 457 7.11 -26.69 3.37
N HIS A 458 6.31 -25.62 3.43
CA HIS A 458 6.68 -24.38 4.12
C HIS A 458 5.46 -23.68 4.74
N PHE A 459 5.71 -22.93 5.81
CA PHE A 459 4.73 -22.04 6.44
C PHE A 459 5.14 -20.58 6.26
N TYR A 460 4.27 -19.79 5.68
CA TYR A 460 4.41 -18.35 5.52
C TYR A 460 3.49 -17.63 6.50
N TYR A 461 4.06 -16.79 7.37
CA TYR A 461 3.33 -16.01 8.37
C TYR A 461 3.19 -14.53 7.99
N GLU A 462 3.79 -14.13 6.87
CA GLU A 462 3.72 -12.76 6.35
C GLU A 462 2.32 -12.50 5.77
N PRO A 463 1.66 -11.39 6.15
CA PRO A 463 0.28 -11.15 5.73
C PRO A 463 0.19 -10.67 4.27
N TYR A 464 -1.00 -10.86 3.69
CA TYR A 464 -1.48 -10.29 2.42
C TYR A 464 -0.86 -10.79 1.13
N ILE A 465 0.48 -10.84 1.05
CA ILE A 465 1.21 -11.24 -0.16
C ILE A 465 2.36 -12.17 0.25
N ALA A 466 2.41 -13.36 -0.35
CA ALA A 466 3.52 -14.28 -0.25
C ALA A 466 4.17 -14.50 -1.62
N HIS A 467 5.49 -14.38 -1.67
CA HIS A 467 6.30 -14.68 -2.86
C HIS A 467 6.97 -16.03 -2.68
N LEU A 468 6.40 -17.05 -3.34
CA LEU A 468 6.85 -18.43 -3.23
C LEU A 468 7.93 -18.71 -4.26
N ARG A 469 9.04 -19.32 -3.84
CA ARG A 469 10.08 -19.77 -4.76
C ARG A 469 10.48 -21.22 -4.51
N PHE A 470 10.20 -22.06 -5.49
CA PHE A 470 10.62 -23.46 -5.52
C PHE A 470 11.78 -23.63 -6.47
N LYS A 471 12.81 -24.34 -6.03
CA LYS A 471 14.04 -24.53 -6.79
C LYS A 471 14.22 -25.99 -7.15
N ARG A 472 14.74 -26.23 -8.35
CA ARG A 472 15.13 -27.56 -8.85
C ARG A 472 13.97 -28.56 -8.91
N ILE A 473 12.83 -28.15 -9.48
CA ILE A 473 11.71 -29.04 -9.79
C ILE A 473 12.03 -29.83 -11.06
N PHE A 474 11.76 -31.14 -11.10
CA PHE A 474 12.05 -31.96 -12.27
C PHE A 474 11.09 -31.64 -13.43
N MET A 475 11.62 -31.54 -14.66
CA MET A 475 10.84 -31.14 -15.83
C MET A 475 9.86 -32.21 -16.33
N ILE A 476 10.08 -33.48 -16.00
CA ILE A 476 9.28 -34.61 -16.51
C ILE A 476 8.12 -34.88 -15.56
N GLY A 477 6.92 -34.98 -16.12
CA GLY A 477 5.70 -35.23 -15.36
C GLY A 477 5.01 -33.95 -14.91
N MET A 478 3.92 -34.11 -14.17
CA MET A 478 3.21 -33.01 -13.51
C MET A 478 3.92 -32.63 -12.20
N SER A 479 3.78 -31.38 -11.81
CA SER A 479 4.10 -30.92 -10.45
C SER A 479 2.91 -30.16 -9.88
N TRP A 480 2.70 -30.27 -8.56
CA TRP A 480 1.63 -29.57 -7.87
C TRP A 480 2.20 -28.66 -6.80
N VAL A 481 1.55 -27.51 -6.62
CA VAL A 481 1.76 -26.65 -5.46
C VAL A 481 0.41 -26.52 -4.77
N ASP A 482 0.23 -27.26 -3.68
CA ASP A 482 -0.95 -27.25 -2.83
C ASP A 482 -0.80 -26.17 -1.75
N MET A 483 -1.80 -25.32 -1.61
CA MET A 483 -1.80 -24.17 -0.72
C MET A 483 -3.00 -24.25 0.23
N GLU A 484 -2.77 -24.03 1.51
CA GLU A 484 -3.79 -23.95 2.55
C GLU A 484 -3.69 -22.61 3.28
N LEU A 485 -4.76 -21.83 3.26
CA LEU A 485 -4.95 -20.69 4.15
C LEU A 485 -5.76 -21.13 5.36
N SER A 486 -5.34 -20.72 6.55
CA SER A 486 -6.02 -21.08 7.80
C SER A 486 -6.17 -19.90 8.74
N ASN A 487 -7.32 -19.83 9.42
CA ASN A 487 -7.54 -19.02 10.61
C ASN A 487 -8.51 -19.73 11.57
N ASN A 488 -8.90 -19.06 12.66
CA ASN A 488 -9.86 -19.59 13.64
C ASN A 488 -11.28 -19.84 13.08
N GLU A 489 -11.65 -19.24 11.94
CA GLU A 489 -12.95 -19.42 11.28
C GLU A 489 -12.96 -20.61 10.29
N GLY A 490 -11.79 -21.10 9.89
CA GLY A 490 -11.64 -22.29 9.07
C GLY A 490 -10.47 -22.23 8.08
N LYS A 491 -10.51 -23.15 7.11
CA LYS A 491 -9.47 -23.37 6.11
C LYS A 491 -10.01 -23.25 4.69
N VAL A 492 -9.15 -22.83 3.76
CA VAL A 492 -9.41 -22.79 2.31
C VAL A 492 -8.19 -23.33 1.57
N TYR A 493 -8.43 -24.05 0.49
CA TYR A 493 -7.40 -24.77 -0.29
C TYR A 493 -7.34 -24.25 -1.72
N TYR A 494 -6.15 -24.26 -2.31
CA TYR A 494 -5.91 -23.96 -3.73
C TYR A 494 -4.75 -24.80 -4.25
N THR A 495 -4.87 -25.36 -5.44
CA THR A 495 -3.80 -26.16 -6.07
C THR A 495 -3.40 -25.51 -7.38
N VAL A 496 -2.10 -25.29 -7.56
CA VAL A 496 -1.51 -24.93 -8.85
C VAL A 496 -0.95 -26.19 -9.50
N GLU A 497 -1.45 -26.55 -10.67
CA GLU A 497 -0.91 -27.64 -11.48
C GLU A 497 0.08 -27.09 -12.50
N ILE A 498 1.32 -27.60 -12.47
CA ILE A 498 2.35 -27.27 -13.45
C ILE A 498 2.50 -28.46 -14.39
N PRO A 499 2.20 -28.30 -15.69
CA PRO A 499 2.33 -29.38 -16.65
C PRO A 499 3.79 -29.74 -16.91
N ASN A 500 4.00 -30.83 -17.64
CA ASN A 500 5.33 -31.24 -18.09
C ASN A 500 6.06 -30.10 -18.84
N GLN A 501 7.28 -29.80 -18.41
CA GLN A 501 8.09 -28.67 -18.91
C GLN A 501 9.18 -29.11 -19.92
N MET A 502 9.13 -30.34 -20.43
CA MET A 502 10.10 -30.87 -21.39
C MET A 502 10.19 -30.05 -22.68
N GLU A 503 9.11 -29.38 -23.10
CA GLU A 503 9.13 -28.51 -24.29
C GLU A 503 10.07 -27.31 -24.12
N LEU A 504 10.37 -26.89 -22.88
CA LEU A 504 11.32 -25.81 -22.61
C LEU A 504 12.78 -26.20 -22.95
N LEU A 505 13.10 -27.49 -22.99
CA LEU A 505 14.41 -27.95 -23.47
C LEU A 505 14.58 -27.71 -24.97
N ASN A 506 13.49 -27.75 -25.75
CA ASN A 506 13.51 -27.56 -27.20
C ASN A 506 13.78 -26.10 -27.61
N HIS A 507 13.59 -25.12 -26.70
CA HIS A 507 13.88 -23.71 -26.96
C HIS A 507 15.29 -23.28 -26.54
N SER A 508 16.07 -24.18 -25.92
CA SER A 508 17.48 -23.95 -25.60
C SER A 508 18.41 -24.52 -26.67
N THR A 509 18.71 -23.73 -27.71
CA THR A 509 19.86 -23.92 -28.62
C THR A 509 20.03 -25.28 -29.31
N LEU A 510 18.93 -25.98 -29.64
CA LEU A 510 18.98 -27.04 -30.64
C LEU A 510 18.08 -26.62 -31.81
N ILE A 511 18.72 -26.38 -32.95
CA ILE A 511 18.05 -26.30 -34.26
C ILE A 511 17.08 -27.48 -34.30
N GLN A 512 15.78 -27.22 -34.44
CA GLN A 512 14.79 -28.25 -34.70
C GLN A 512 15.29 -29.09 -35.89
N GLU A 513 15.77 -30.30 -35.62
CA GLU A 513 15.83 -31.31 -36.66
C GLU A 513 14.37 -31.64 -36.98
N GLU A 514 13.91 -31.13 -38.12
CA GLU A 514 12.78 -31.67 -38.85
C GLU A 514 12.96 -33.19 -38.83
N VAL A 515 12.14 -33.94 -38.07
CA VAL A 515 12.16 -35.39 -38.12
C VAL A 515 11.60 -35.76 -39.49
N ILE A 516 12.50 -35.87 -40.48
CA ILE A 516 12.15 -36.29 -41.82
C ILE A 516 11.91 -37.80 -41.74
N ASN A 517 10.63 -38.20 -41.74
CA ASN A 517 10.19 -39.59 -41.92
C ASN A 517 10.51 -40.08 -43.35
N SER A 518 11.79 -40.21 -43.68
CA SER A 518 12.24 -40.90 -44.89
C SER A 518 13.49 -41.71 -44.57
N GLU A 519 13.52 -42.97 -44.98
CA GLU A 519 14.69 -43.84 -44.80
C GLU A 519 15.91 -43.25 -45.56
N ILE A 520 17.08 -43.35 -44.93
CA ILE A 520 18.35 -42.89 -45.51
C ILE A 520 18.71 -43.87 -46.63
N ALA A 521 18.87 -43.36 -47.85
CA ALA A 521 19.30 -44.16 -48.99
C ALA A 521 20.83 -44.29 -49.05
N GLN A 522 21.55 -43.23 -48.67
CA GLN A 522 23.00 -43.21 -48.72
C GLN A 522 23.58 -42.15 -47.78
N ILE A 523 24.72 -42.47 -47.19
CA ILE A 523 25.55 -41.61 -46.37
C ILE A 523 26.93 -41.55 -47.02
N GLU A 524 27.42 -40.34 -47.24
CA GLU A 524 28.79 -40.08 -47.68
C GLU A 524 29.48 -39.19 -46.66
N VAL A 525 30.62 -39.65 -46.13
CA VAL A 525 31.44 -38.89 -45.18
C VAL A 525 32.74 -38.49 -45.87
N ARG A 526 33.08 -37.21 -45.79
CA ARG A 526 34.33 -36.64 -46.30
C ARG A 526 35.17 -36.05 -45.18
N ASP A 527 36.49 -36.06 -45.33
CA ASP A 527 37.38 -35.28 -44.48
C ASP A 527 37.35 -33.79 -44.86
N ILE A 528 38.04 -32.96 -44.08
CA ILE A 528 38.13 -31.51 -44.33
C ILE A 528 38.84 -31.15 -45.64
N GLN A 529 39.59 -32.09 -46.24
CA GLN A 529 40.20 -31.93 -47.56
C GLN A 529 39.26 -32.39 -48.70
N GLY A 530 38.04 -32.81 -48.38
CA GLY A 530 37.02 -33.22 -49.35
C GLY A 530 37.17 -34.66 -49.86
N ARG A 531 38.07 -35.46 -49.30
CA ARG A 531 38.26 -36.88 -49.70
C ARG A 531 37.19 -37.73 -49.02
N ILE A 532 36.63 -38.70 -49.75
CA ILE A 532 35.62 -39.62 -49.20
C ILE A 532 36.32 -40.60 -48.25
N VAL A 533 35.85 -40.61 -47.00
CA VAL A 533 36.35 -41.46 -45.92
C VAL A 533 35.41 -42.65 -45.69
N LEU A 534 34.11 -42.48 -45.92
CA LEU A 534 33.12 -43.54 -45.75
C LEU A 534 31.94 -43.33 -46.71
N ARG A 535 31.43 -44.42 -47.28
CA ARG A 535 30.12 -44.49 -47.93
C ARG A 535 29.37 -45.69 -47.37
N THR A 536 28.16 -45.47 -46.86
CA THR A 536 27.34 -46.48 -46.18
C THR A 536 25.87 -46.07 -46.27
N ASP A 537 24.94 -46.97 -46.04
CA ASP A 537 23.52 -46.68 -45.79
C ASP A 537 23.18 -46.73 -44.29
N ASN A 538 24.05 -47.32 -43.46
CA ASN A 538 23.92 -47.41 -42.03
C ASN A 538 24.63 -46.25 -41.29
N TYR A 539 23.85 -45.41 -40.60
CA TYR A 539 24.36 -44.27 -39.83
C TYR A 539 25.29 -44.68 -38.68
N GLU A 540 25.11 -45.86 -38.08
CA GLU A 540 25.97 -46.32 -36.99
C GLU A 540 27.44 -46.43 -37.41
N SER A 541 27.71 -46.75 -38.68
CA SER A 541 29.09 -46.82 -39.19
C SER A 541 29.81 -45.47 -39.16
N VAL A 542 29.07 -44.35 -39.15
CA VAL A 542 29.64 -43.00 -39.02
C VAL A 542 30.19 -42.77 -37.61
N SER A 543 29.61 -43.42 -36.59
CA SER A 543 30.05 -43.32 -35.19
C SER A 543 31.34 -44.12 -34.89
N CYS A 544 31.81 -44.94 -35.84
CA CYS A 544 33.05 -45.70 -35.71
C CYS A 544 34.27 -45.00 -36.33
N LEU A 545 34.12 -43.77 -36.84
CA LEU A 545 35.24 -43.01 -37.40
C LEU A 545 36.23 -42.59 -36.30
N SER A 546 37.50 -42.43 -36.70
CA SER A 546 38.54 -41.92 -35.82
C SER A 546 38.26 -40.46 -35.42
N LYS A 547 38.80 -39.99 -34.28
CA LYS A 547 38.67 -38.58 -33.88
C LYS A 547 39.08 -37.63 -34.99
N GLY A 548 38.24 -36.63 -35.27
CA GLY A 548 38.44 -35.74 -36.42
C GLY A 548 37.21 -34.90 -36.76
N ILE A 549 37.38 -34.02 -37.75
CA ILE A 549 36.29 -33.21 -38.32
C ILE A 549 35.93 -33.80 -39.67
N TYR A 550 34.65 -34.06 -39.87
CA TYR A 550 34.10 -34.66 -41.08
C TYR A 550 32.92 -33.86 -41.61
N ILE A 551 32.67 -33.99 -42.91
CA ILE A 551 31.48 -33.50 -43.59
C ILE A 551 30.63 -34.72 -43.94
N VAL A 552 29.48 -34.87 -43.30
CA VAL A 552 28.55 -35.99 -43.49
C VAL A 552 27.40 -35.52 -44.37
N THR A 553 27.19 -36.20 -45.49
CA THR A 553 26.11 -35.95 -46.43
C THR A 553 25.15 -37.14 -46.42
N LEU A 554 23.91 -36.90 -46.01
CA LEU A 554 22.81 -37.86 -45.98
C LEU A 554 21.93 -37.64 -47.20
N THR A 555 21.75 -38.66 -48.01
CA THR A 555 20.77 -38.67 -49.12
C THR A 555 19.64 -39.61 -48.73
N TYR A 556 18.43 -39.06 -48.71
CA TYR A 556 17.22 -39.79 -48.38
C TYR A 556 16.61 -40.44 -49.62
N THR A 557 15.80 -41.48 -49.42
CA THR A 557 15.10 -42.21 -50.49
C THR A 557 14.19 -41.32 -51.37
N ASN A 558 13.72 -40.20 -50.84
CA ASN A 558 12.96 -39.19 -51.60
C ASN A 558 13.83 -38.24 -52.45
N GLY A 559 15.16 -38.44 -52.48
CA GLY A 559 16.11 -37.63 -53.24
C GLY A 559 16.59 -36.35 -52.52
N LYS A 560 16.11 -36.04 -51.31
CA LYS A 560 16.61 -34.91 -50.52
C LYS A 560 18.00 -35.23 -49.98
N THR A 561 18.91 -34.26 -50.05
CA THR A 561 20.27 -34.39 -49.50
C THR A 561 20.51 -33.35 -48.40
N VAL A 562 21.05 -33.80 -47.26
CA VAL A 562 21.40 -32.95 -46.10
C VAL A 562 22.88 -33.11 -45.80
N THR A 563 23.64 -32.01 -45.80
CA THR A 563 25.07 -32.01 -45.48
C THR A 563 25.31 -31.30 -44.15
N ARG A 564 26.07 -31.93 -43.26
CA ARG A 564 26.42 -31.38 -41.94
C ARG A 564 27.88 -31.62 -41.59
N LYS A 565 28.41 -30.75 -40.73
CA LYS A 565 29.72 -30.93 -40.10
C LYS A 565 29.58 -31.81 -38.86
N MET A 566 30.43 -32.81 -38.73
CA MET A 566 30.52 -33.69 -37.56
C MET A 566 31.93 -33.57 -36.96
N CYS A 567 32.01 -33.40 -35.65
CA CYS A 567 33.27 -33.46 -34.89
C CYS A 567 33.20 -34.67 -33.98
N GLN A 568 34.20 -35.55 -34.05
CA GLN A 568 34.29 -36.77 -33.24
C GLN A 568 35.52 -36.79 -32.34
#